data_AF-A0A916I4T6-F1
#
_entry.id   AF-A0A916I4T6-F1
#
_cell.length_a   1.000
_cell.length_b   1.000
_cell.length_c   1.000
_cell.angle_alpha   90.00
_cell.angle_beta   90.00
_cell.angle_gamma   90.00
#
_symmetry.space_group_name_H-M   'P 1'
#
loop_
_entity.id
_entity.type
_entity.pdbx_description
1 polymer ?
#
loop_
_entity_poly.entity_id
_entity_poly.type
_entity_poly.pdbx_seq_one_letter_code
_entity_poly.pdbx_strand_id
1 'polypeptide(L)'
;MRGKLIVISMLAAAALLFVYSLWFVNNHSPIDERFNMRRESLADDTPGPLILRERAGDYNRKSLEVDSLDTPGTSRHGVATYLDFEGKIIQLEVQLMSAPLQNIETVFESFPARAGAIDSRYTTLKLHPEARIPYGFGTYAASTYTYYELAWLNGNWIIRVSTREAGQESLLRFANSYVY
;
A
#
# COMPACT_ATOMS: atom_id res chain seq x y z
N MET A 1 48.79 -19.91 -8.15
CA MET A 1 47.43 -20.21 -8.67
C MET A 1 46.41 -20.51 -7.57
N ARG A 2 46.76 -21.26 -6.49
CA ARG A 2 45.83 -21.60 -5.39
C ARG A 2 45.15 -20.41 -4.71
N GLY A 3 45.86 -19.31 -4.45
CA GLY A 3 45.27 -18.11 -3.83
C GLY A 3 44.20 -17.42 -4.69
N LYS A 4 44.35 -17.43 -6.02
CA LYS A 4 43.34 -16.85 -6.94
C LYS A 4 42.04 -17.66 -6.93
N LEU A 5 42.13 -18.99 -6.88
CA LEU A 5 40.98 -19.89 -6.79
C LEU A 5 40.18 -19.66 -5.50
N ILE A 6 40.85 -19.47 -4.37
CA ILE A 6 40.21 -19.19 -3.06
C ILE A 6 39.46 -17.85 -3.10
N VAL A 7 40.08 -16.81 -3.69
CA VAL A 7 39.43 -15.50 -3.82
C VAL A 7 38.20 -15.57 -4.74
N ILE A 8 38.29 -16.30 -5.85
CA ILE A 8 37.16 -16.50 -6.76
C ILE A 8 36.02 -17.26 -6.07
N SER A 9 36.31 -18.32 -5.31
CA SER A 9 35.28 -19.08 -4.60
C SER A 9 34.62 -18.27 -3.48
N MET A 10 35.40 -17.44 -2.76
CA MET A 10 34.83 -16.52 -1.77
C MET A 10 33.92 -15.46 -2.41
N LEU A 11 34.33 -14.88 -3.55
CA LEU A 11 33.50 -13.91 -4.27
C LEU A 11 32.20 -14.55 -4.79
N ALA A 12 32.28 -15.76 -5.33
CA ALA A 12 31.09 -16.50 -5.79
C ALA A 12 30.14 -16.82 -4.63
N ALA A 13 30.67 -17.27 -3.49
CA ALA A 13 29.87 -17.53 -2.29
C ALA A 13 29.22 -16.26 -1.73
N ALA A 14 29.95 -15.14 -1.71
CA ALA A 14 29.42 -13.85 -1.27
C ALA A 14 28.31 -13.34 -2.21
N ALA A 15 28.49 -13.47 -3.53
CA ALA A 15 27.48 -13.11 -4.52
C ALA A 15 26.21 -13.97 -4.36
N LEU A 16 26.36 -15.27 -4.16
CA LEU A 16 25.23 -16.17 -3.91
C LEU A 16 24.48 -15.81 -2.63
N LEU A 17 25.21 -15.52 -1.54
CA LEU A 17 24.61 -15.05 -0.29
C LEU A 17 23.86 -13.73 -0.46
N PHE A 18 24.41 -12.80 -1.24
CA PHE A 18 23.77 -11.53 -1.54
C PHE A 18 22.50 -11.70 -2.39
N VAL A 19 22.52 -12.55 -3.41
CA VAL A 19 21.32 -12.87 -4.20
C VAL A 19 20.28 -13.57 -3.33
N TYR A 20 20.69 -14.49 -2.46
CA TYR A 20 19.80 -15.17 -1.53
C TYR A 20 19.18 -14.22 -0.51
N SER A 21 19.95 -13.28 0.05
CA SER A 21 19.41 -12.30 1.01
C SER A 21 18.40 -11.37 0.36
N LEU A 22 18.67 -10.90 -0.88
CA LEU A 22 17.71 -10.11 -1.65
C LEU A 22 16.43 -10.90 -1.94
N TRP A 23 16.57 -12.18 -2.34
CA TRP A 23 15.42 -13.05 -2.58
C TRP A 23 14.62 -13.30 -1.30
N PHE A 24 15.27 -13.57 -0.18
CA PHE A 24 14.64 -13.82 1.10
C PHE A 24 13.90 -12.58 1.63
N VAL A 25 14.56 -11.42 1.65
CA VAL A 25 13.93 -10.17 2.11
C VAL A 25 12.73 -9.81 1.22
N ASN A 26 12.82 -10.02 -0.09
CA ASN A 26 11.73 -9.69 -0.99
C ASN A 26 10.57 -10.70 -1.00
N ASN A 27 10.76 -11.93 -0.54
CA ASN A 27 9.72 -12.95 -0.60
C ASN A 27 9.27 -13.50 0.77
N HIS A 28 10.03 -13.27 1.84
CA HIS A 28 9.75 -13.84 3.17
C HIS A 28 9.61 -12.79 4.26
N SER A 29 10.02 -11.54 4.03
CA SER A 29 9.66 -10.46 4.95
C SER A 29 8.15 -10.16 4.85
N PRO A 30 7.45 -10.02 5.98
CA PRO A 30 6.04 -9.65 6.01
C PRO A 30 5.76 -8.40 5.17
N ILE A 31 4.60 -8.38 4.51
CA ILE A 31 4.18 -7.28 3.62
C ILE A 31 4.23 -5.92 4.33
N ASP A 32 3.81 -5.89 5.58
CA ASP A 32 3.77 -4.68 6.40
C ASP A 32 5.17 -4.12 6.72
N GLU A 33 6.19 -4.96 6.81
CA GLU A 33 7.57 -4.51 7.06
C GLU A 33 8.26 -3.95 5.80
N ARG A 34 7.71 -4.25 4.61
CA ARG A 34 8.25 -3.82 3.31
C ARG A 34 7.58 -2.53 2.78
N PHE A 35 6.72 -1.91 3.58
CA PHE A 35 6.09 -0.66 3.24
C PHE A 35 7.11 0.50 3.22
N ASN A 36 7.14 1.27 2.13
CA ASN A 36 8.02 2.42 2.02
C ASN A 36 7.46 3.62 2.81
N MET A 37 8.11 3.96 3.91
CA MET A 37 7.78 5.12 4.75
C MET A 37 8.37 6.44 4.25
N ARG A 38 9.17 6.44 3.17
CA ARG A 38 9.73 7.66 2.57
C ARG A 38 8.77 8.17 1.48
N ARG A 39 7.77 8.93 1.90
CA ARG A 39 6.74 9.53 1.03
C ARG A 39 6.81 11.04 1.05
N GLU A 40 6.30 11.66 -0.01
CA GLU A 40 6.13 13.11 -0.08
C GLU A 40 4.90 13.54 0.69
N SER A 41 4.94 14.69 1.36
CA SER A 41 3.76 15.21 2.06
C SER A 41 2.67 15.62 1.07
N LEU A 42 1.43 15.24 1.34
CA LEU A 42 0.28 15.64 0.52
C LEU A 42 -0.37 16.89 1.11
N ALA A 43 -0.27 18.02 0.40
CA ALA A 43 -0.85 19.28 0.85
C ALA A 43 -2.38 19.28 0.67
N ASP A 44 -3.09 19.92 1.60
CA ASP A 44 -4.56 19.95 1.64
C ASP A 44 -5.19 20.65 0.43
N ASP A 45 -4.42 21.45 -0.33
CA ASP A 45 -4.81 22.16 -1.55
C ASP A 45 -4.36 21.47 -2.85
N THR A 46 -3.69 20.30 -2.76
CA THR A 46 -3.18 19.57 -3.94
C THR A 46 -4.34 19.23 -4.89
N PRO A 47 -4.32 19.62 -6.17
CA PRO A 47 -5.39 19.34 -7.14
C PRO A 47 -5.71 17.84 -7.28
N GLY A 48 -6.98 17.48 -7.41
CA GLY A 48 -7.44 16.09 -7.52
C GLY A 48 -6.69 15.24 -8.57
N PRO A 49 -6.44 15.75 -9.80
CA PRO A 49 -5.68 15.03 -10.82
C PRO A 49 -4.23 14.70 -10.46
N LEU A 50 -3.62 15.43 -9.51
CA LEU A 50 -2.27 15.14 -9.01
C LEU A 50 -2.27 14.08 -7.91
N ILE A 51 -3.38 13.98 -7.16
CA ILE A 51 -3.61 12.95 -6.14
C ILE A 51 -3.96 11.63 -6.84
N LEU A 52 -5.02 11.62 -7.65
CA LEU A 52 -5.45 10.47 -8.42
C LEU A 52 -4.95 10.62 -9.85
N ARG A 53 -3.70 10.19 -10.08
CA ARG A 53 -3.04 10.29 -11.38
C ARG A 53 -3.58 9.24 -12.36
N GLU A 54 -3.40 9.48 -13.65
CA GLU A 54 -3.71 8.45 -14.67
C GLU A 54 -2.81 7.22 -14.55
N ARG A 55 -1.59 7.39 -14.05
CA ARG A 55 -0.61 6.32 -13.85
C ARG A 55 0.06 6.46 -12.49
N ALA A 56 0.25 5.34 -11.81
CA ALA A 56 0.95 5.25 -10.53
C ALA A 56 2.04 4.16 -10.62
N GLY A 57 3.23 4.52 -11.09
CA GLY A 57 4.25 3.55 -11.51
C GLY A 57 3.80 2.78 -12.77
N ASP A 58 3.80 1.46 -12.71
CA ASP A 58 3.40 0.59 -13.83
C ASP A 58 1.87 0.38 -13.94
N TYR A 59 1.09 0.97 -13.04
CA TYR A 59 -0.34 0.77 -12.93
C TYR A 59 -1.12 1.87 -13.65
N ASN A 60 -2.10 1.48 -14.47
CA ASN A 60 -2.93 2.42 -15.23
C ASN A 60 -4.31 2.55 -14.58
N ARG A 61 -4.78 3.78 -14.43
CA ARG A 61 -6.13 4.07 -13.94
C ARG A 61 -7.17 3.65 -14.97
N LYS A 62 -8.08 2.77 -14.57
CA LYS A 62 -9.23 2.32 -15.35
C LYS A 62 -10.44 3.23 -15.18
N SER A 63 -10.72 3.66 -13.95
CA SER A 63 -11.87 4.50 -13.64
C SER A 63 -11.61 5.41 -12.43
N LEU A 64 -12.42 6.46 -12.33
CA LEU A 64 -12.49 7.40 -11.23
C LEU A 64 -13.95 7.41 -10.76
N GLU A 65 -14.19 7.13 -9.48
CA GLU A 65 -15.50 7.16 -8.86
C GLU A 65 -15.52 8.18 -7.73
N VAL A 66 -16.49 9.11 -7.81
CA VAL A 66 -16.77 10.22 -6.89
C VAL A 66 -15.63 11.24 -6.79
N ASP A 67 -15.92 12.48 -7.20
CA ASP A 67 -14.95 13.56 -7.28
C ASP A 67 -15.45 14.79 -6.52
N SER A 68 -15.24 14.80 -5.19
CA SER A 68 -15.29 16.04 -4.41
C SER A 68 -13.89 16.63 -4.22
N LEU A 69 -12.85 16.04 -4.82
CA LEU A 69 -11.47 16.50 -4.67
C LEU A 69 -11.34 17.95 -5.14
N ASP A 70 -12.06 18.34 -6.17
CA ASP A 70 -12.03 19.71 -6.71
C ASP A 70 -13.25 20.56 -6.27
N THR A 71 -14.09 20.05 -5.37
CA THR A 71 -15.29 20.79 -4.89
C THR A 71 -14.95 21.64 -3.65
N PRO A 72 -15.02 22.99 -3.74
CA PRO A 72 -14.70 23.86 -2.61
C PRO A 72 -15.70 23.69 -1.45
N GLY A 73 -15.21 23.65 -0.21
CA GLY A 73 -16.04 23.65 1.00
C GLY A 73 -16.58 22.28 1.46
N THR A 74 -16.27 21.19 0.75
CA THR A 74 -16.60 19.81 1.13
C THR A 74 -15.37 19.02 1.61
N SER A 75 -15.59 17.95 2.39
CA SER A 75 -14.53 16.95 2.63
C SER A 75 -14.05 16.40 1.29
N ARG A 76 -12.76 16.57 0.99
CA ARG A 76 -12.16 16.13 -0.28
C ARG A 76 -12.04 14.61 -0.25
N HIS A 77 -12.70 13.93 -1.17
CA HIS A 77 -12.70 12.48 -1.27
C HIS A 77 -12.64 12.08 -2.73
N GLY A 78 -11.86 11.04 -3.02
CA GLY A 78 -11.84 10.45 -4.34
C GLY A 78 -11.41 8.99 -4.31
N VAL A 79 -11.96 8.23 -5.25
CA VAL A 79 -11.65 6.81 -5.42
C VAL A 79 -11.24 6.58 -6.87
N ALA A 80 -10.11 5.92 -7.09
CA ALA A 80 -9.66 5.52 -8.41
C ALA A 80 -9.36 4.02 -8.45
N THR A 81 -9.76 3.39 -9.55
CA THR A 81 -9.48 1.99 -9.84
C THR A 81 -8.30 1.90 -10.79
N TYR A 82 -7.29 1.15 -10.42
CA TYR A 82 -6.10 0.86 -11.23
C TYR A 82 -6.05 -0.62 -11.61
N LEU A 83 -5.37 -0.89 -12.71
CA LEU A 83 -5.05 -2.24 -13.16
C LEU A 83 -3.56 -2.50 -13.00
N ASP A 84 -3.22 -3.67 -12.47
CA ASP A 84 -1.87 -4.17 -12.53
C ASP A 84 -1.52 -4.72 -13.92
N PHE A 85 -0.28 -5.19 -14.09
CA PHE A 85 0.21 -5.72 -15.37
C PHE A 85 -0.52 -6.99 -15.84
N GLU A 86 -1.24 -7.67 -14.94
CA GLU A 86 -2.08 -8.85 -15.24
C GLU A 86 -3.55 -8.45 -15.45
N GLY A 87 -3.88 -7.17 -15.38
CA GLY A 87 -5.24 -6.65 -15.50
C GLY A 87 -6.09 -6.82 -14.24
N LYS A 88 -5.48 -7.12 -13.08
CA LYS A 88 -6.18 -7.28 -11.80
C LYS A 88 -6.39 -5.94 -11.13
N ILE A 89 -7.50 -5.84 -10.41
CA ILE A 89 -7.97 -4.56 -9.84
C ILE A 89 -7.24 -4.21 -8.53
N ILE A 90 -6.78 -2.96 -8.44
CA ILE A 90 -6.36 -2.30 -7.20
C ILE A 90 -7.14 -0.99 -7.09
N GLN A 91 -7.76 -0.74 -5.95
CA GLN A 91 -8.50 0.49 -5.68
C GLN A 91 -7.66 1.39 -4.78
N LEU A 92 -7.56 2.67 -5.14
CA LEU A 92 -6.96 3.73 -4.33
C LEU A 92 -8.08 4.67 -3.88
N GLU A 93 -8.20 4.85 -2.57
CA GLU A 93 -9.09 5.81 -1.95
C GLU A 93 -8.27 6.85 -1.18
N VAL A 94 -8.63 8.13 -1.37
CA VAL A 94 -7.99 9.26 -0.71
C VAL A 94 -9.06 10.13 -0.07
N GLN A 95 -8.85 10.51 1.18
CA GLN A 95 -9.80 11.31 1.95
C GLN A 95 -9.08 12.36 2.78
N LEU A 96 -9.42 13.63 2.58
CA LEU A 96 -8.98 14.71 3.46
C LEU A 96 -9.90 14.79 4.68
N MET A 97 -9.29 14.77 5.86
CA MET A 97 -9.99 14.93 7.12
C MET A 97 -10.04 16.40 7.54
N SER A 98 -11.22 16.88 7.91
CA SER A 98 -11.42 18.27 8.34
C SER A 98 -10.82 18.58 9.73
N ALA A 99 -10.45 17.56 10.50
CA ALA A 99 -9.84 17.71 11.81
C ALA A 99 -8.60 16.81 11.93
N PRO A 100 -7.45 17.37 12.36
CA PRO A 100 -6.26 16.58 12.65
C PRO A 100 -6.49 15.81 13.95
N LEU A 101 -6.40 14.48 13.90
CA LEU A 101 -6.25 13.49 14.99
C LEU A 101 -7.07 12.23 14.71
N GLN A 102 -6.85 11.60 13.55
CA GLN A 102 -7.08 10.16 13.47
C GLN A 102 -5.74 9.47 13.66
N ASN A 103 -5.70 8.52 14.59
CA ASN A 103 -4.63 7.54 14.62
C ASN A 103 -4.94 6.44 13.59
N ILE A 104 -3.94 5.63 13.26
CA ILE A 104 -4.12 4.59 12.25
C ILE A 104 -5.11 3.50 12.71
N GLU A 105 -5.26 3.31 14.02
CA GLU A 105 -6.23 2.41 14.63
C GLU A 105 -7.66 2.76 14.21
N THR A 106 -8.06 4.04 14.33
CA THR A 106 -9.39 4.51 13.95
C THR A 106 -9.65 4.39 12.45
N VAL A 107 -8.62 4.55 11.62
CA VAL A 107 -8.73 4.29 10.17
C VAL A 107 -9.11 2.83 9.88
N PHE A 108 -8.61 1.89 10.69
CA PHE A 108 -8.85 0.46 10.55
C PHE A 108 -10.05 -0.07 11.35
N GLU A 109 -10.69 0.71 12.23
CA GLU A 109 -11.92 0.30 12.93
C GLU A 109 -13.01 -0.18 11.96
N SER A 110 -13.13 0.47 10.81
CA SER A 110 -14.11 0.16 9.76
C SER A 110 -13.60 -0.82 8.69
N PHE A 111 -12.39 -1.39 8.86
CA PHE A 111 -11.82 -2.37 7.94
C PHE A 111 -12.73 -3.59 7.72
N PRO A 112 -13.29 -4.24 8.75
CA PRO A 112 -14.16 -5.41 8.53
C PRO A 112 -15.37 -5.06 7.66
N ALA A 113 -16.00 -3.89 7.87
CA ALA A 113 -17.12 -3.44 7.06
C ALA A 113 -16.73 -3.22 5.59
N ARG A 114 -15.60 -2.56 5.32
CA ARG A 114 -15.06 -2.37 3.96
C ARG A 114 -14.70 -3.69 3.27
N ALA A 115 -14.14 -4.62 4.05
CA ALA A 115 -13.82 -5.95 3.58
C ALA A 115 -15.09 -6.75 3.23
N GLY A 116 -16.29 -6.34 3.67
CA GLY A 116 -17.52 -7.12 3.55
C GLY A 116 -17.57 -8.27 4.54
N ALA A 117 -16.95 -8.09 5.71
CA ALA A 117 -16.83 -9.13 6.71
C ALA A 117 -18.18 -9.44 7.36
N ILE A 118 -18.55 -10.72 7.29
CA ILE A 118 -19.68 -11.28 8.06
C ILE A 118 -19.23 -11.63 9.49
N ASP A 119 -17.94 -11.90 9.68
CA ASP A 119 -17.33 -12.28 10.94
C ASP A 119 -15.90 -11.72 11.04
N SER A 120 -15.59 -11.02 12.12
CA SER A 120 -14.28 -10.39 12.35
C SER A 120 -13.16 -11.40 12.64
N ARG A 121 -13.45 -12.66 12.97
CA ARG A 121 -12.42 -13.68 13.23
C ARG A 121 -11.50 -14.00 12.05
N TYR A 122 -11.96 -13.68 10.84
CA TYR A 122 -11.18 -13.85 9.60
C TYR A 122 -10.36 -12.61 9.24
N THR A 123 -10.39 -11.59 10.11
CA THR A 123 -9.62 -10.37 9.96
C THR A 123 -8.29 -10.51 10.69
N THR A 124 -7.20 -10.20 10.01
CA THR A 124 -5.88 -9.98 10.60
C THR A 124 -5.48 -8.54 10.32
N LEU A 125 -5.12 -7.80 11.36
CA LEU A 125 -4.61 -6.43 11.25
C LEU A 125 -3.19 -6.38 11.79
N LYS A 126 -2.33 -5.63 11.10
CA LYS A 126 -1.02 -5.23 11.58
C LYS A 126 -0.90 -3.73 11.47
N LEU A 127 -0.75 -3.06 12.60
CA LEU A 127 -0.76 -1.61 12.70
C LEU A 127 0.60 -1.12 13.19
N HIS A 128 1.04 0.01 12.64
CA HIS A 128 2.32 0.65 12.92
C HIS A 128 2.08 2.13 13.24
N PRO A 129 1.46 2.46 14.40
CA PRO A 129 1.11 3.83 14.77
C PRO A 129 2.34 4.71 15.01
N GLU A 130 3.42 4.13 15.52
CA GLU A 130 4.66 4.83 15.87
C GLU A 130 5.62 5.01 14.68
N ALA A 131 5.23 4.55 13.49
CA ALA A 131 6.03 4.76 12.29
C ALA A 131 6.09 6.25 11.92
N ARG A 132 7.16 6.66 11.22
CA ARG A 132 7.30 8.04 10.72
C ARG A 132 6.07 8.51 9.95
N ILE A 133 5.48 7.60 9.19
CA ILE A 133 4.17 7.75 8.54
C ILE A 133 3.32 6.63 9.12
N PRO A 134 2.36 6.90 10.01
CA PRO A 134 1.53 5.86 10.60
C PRO A 134 0.80 5.07 9.51
N TYR A 135 0.88 3.74 9.56
CA TYR A 135 0.32 2.87 8.53
C TYR A 135 -0.14 1.53 9.09
N GLY A 136 -0.94 0.81 8.32
CA GLY A 136 -1.42 -0.49 8.68
C GLY A 136 -1.70 -1.35 7.46
N PHE A 137 -1.73 -2.66 7.69
CA PHE A 137 -2.06 -3.67 6.71
C PHE A 137 -3.15 -4.58 7.29
N GLY A 138 -4.25 -4.70 6.57
CA GLY A 138 -5.38 -5.55 6.90
C GLY A 138 -5.56 -6.66 5.88
N THR A 139 -5.88 -7.86 6.37
CA THR A 139 -6.27 -9.01 5.56
C THR A 139 -7.58 -9.56 6.09
N TYR A 140 -8.55 -9.79 5.20
CA TYR A 140 -9.78 -10.50 5.50
C TYR A 140 -9.91 -11.70 4.56
N ALA A 141 -9.90 -12.91 5.10
CA ALA A 141 -9.95 -14.14 4.32
C ALA A 141 -11.31 -14.84 4.46
N ALA A 142 -12.21 -14.61 3.52
CA ALA A 142 -13.47 -15.35 3.41
C ALA A 142 -13.29 -16.65 2.60
N SER A 143 -14.30 -17.51 2.60
CA SER A 143 -14.28 -18.74 1.80
C SER A 143 -14.26 -18.50 0.29
N THR A 144 -14.73 -17.34 -0.17
CA THR A 144 -14.90 -17.01 -1.60
C THR A 144 -13.95 -15.93 -2.10
N TYR A 145 -13.29 -15.19 -1.21
CA TYR A 145 -12.34 -14.14 -1.57
C TYR A 145 -11.41 -13.79 -0.40
N THR A 146 -10.27 -13.21 -0.73
CA THR A 146 -9.41 -12.53 0.23
C THR A 146 -9.38 -11.05 -0.09
N TYR A 147 -9.67 -10.20 0.88
CA TYR A 147 -9.56 -8.75 0.77
C TYR A 147 -8.29 -8.30 1.49
N TYR A 148 -7.47 -7.53 0.79
CA TYR A 148 -6.27 -6.91 1.33
C TYR A 148 -6.44 -5.40 1.32
N GLU A 149 -6.01 -4.73 2.38
CA GLU A 149 -5.97 -3.27 2.47
C GLU A 149 -4.65 -2.83 3.09
N LEU A 150 -4.04 -1.81 2.52
CA LEU A 150 -2.95 -1.07 3.13
C LEU A 150 -3.40 0.37 3.25
N ALA A 151 -3.31 0.95 4.43
CA ALA A 151 -3.66 2.36 4.65
C ALA A 151 -2.54 3.08 5.40
N TRP A 152 -2.38 4.37 5.13
CA TRP A 152 -1.46 5.24 5.83
C TRP A 152 -1.99 6.65 5.95
N LEU A 153 -1.43 7.38 6.91
CA LEU A 153 -1.74 8.77 7.19
C LEU A 153 -0.65 9.67 6.64
N ASN A 154 -1.01 10.61 5.77
CA ASN A 154 -0.10 11.62 5.26
C ASN A 154 -0.65 13.02 5.54
N GLY A 155 -0.21 13.61 6.67
CA GLY A 155 -0.83 14.82 7.19
C GLY A 155 -2.29 14.56 7.59
N ASN A 156 -3.21 15.33 7.03
CA ASN A 156 -4.66 15.17 7.23
C ASN A 156 -5.30 14.17 6.26
N TRP A 157 -4.52 13.58 5.35
CA TRP A 157 -5.02 12.63 4.37
C TRP A 157 -4.97 11.21 4.90
N ILE A 158 -6.09 10.52 4.74
CA ILE A 158 -6.13 9.07 4.82
C ILE A 158 -6.00 8.54 3.40
N ILE A 159 -4.99 7.71 3.17
CA ILE A 159 -4.77 7.05 1.89
C ILE A 159 -4.92 5.56 2.12
N ARG A 160 -5.81 4.93 1.35
CA ARG A 160 -6.10 3.51 1.41
C ARG A 160 -5.92 2.89 0.03
N VAL A 161 -5.26 1.75 -0.01
CA VAL A 161 -5.20 0.93 -1.21
C VAL A 161 -5.76 -0.44 -0.87
N SER A 162 -6.59 -1.00 -1.74
CA SER A 162 -7.19 -2.30 -1.50
C SER A 162 -7.32 -3.14 -2.76
N THR A 163 -7.41 -4.45 -2.57
CA THR A 163 -7.64 -5.40 -3.67
C THR A 163 -8.32 -6.67 -3.18
N ARG A 164 -9.11 -7.28 -4.06
CA ARG A 164 -9.63 -8.66 -3.93
C ARG A 164 -9.02 -9.61 -4.96
N GLU A 165 -8.23 -9.10 -5.91
CA GLU A 165 -7.81 -9.82 -7.11
C GLU A 165 -6.28 -9.91 -7.24
N ALA A 166 -5.59 -8.80 -7.07
CA ALA A 166 -4.15 -8.63 -7.36
C ALA A 166 -3.24 -9.30 -6.32
N GLY A 167 -3.78 -9.60 -5.14
CA GLY A 167 -3.04 -10.17 -4.01
C GLY A 167 -2.15 -9.15 -3.28
N GLN A 168 -1.59 -9.58 -2.15
CA GLN A 168 -0.85 -8.70 -1.24
C GLN A 168 0.43 -8.08 -1.85
N GLU A 169 1.16 -8.81 -2.71
CA GLU A 169 2.40 -8.30 -3.32
C GLU A 169 2.13 -7.22 -4.37
N SER A 170 1.10 -7.41 -5.19
CA SER A 170 0.71 -6.39 -6.18
C SER A 170 0.17 -5.15 -5.48
N LEU A 171 -0.57 -5.32 -4.37
CA LEU A 171 -1.01 -4.22 -3.51
C LEU A 171 0.17 -3.43 -2.93
N LEU A 172 1.16 -4.12 -2.36
CA LEU A 172 2.34 -3.48 -1.78
C LEU A 172 3.16 -2.72 -2.83
N ARG A 173 3.35 -3.31 -4.01
CA ARG A 173 4.05 -2.65 -5.12
C ARG A 173 3.33 -1.37 -5.55
N PHE A 174 2.00 -1.42 -5.66
CA PHE A 174 1.19 -0.23 -5.93
C PHE A 174 1.33 0.82 -4.82
N ALA A 175 1.21 0.42 -3.56
CA ALA A 175 1.36 1.32 -2.42
C ALA A 175 2.72 2.02 -2.45
N ASN A 176 3.79 1.29 -2.77
CA ASN A 176 5.16 1.80 -2.81
C ASN A 176 5.47 2.61 -4.08
N SER A 177 4.74 2.42 -5.19
CA SER A 177 4.88 3.25 -6.39
C SER A 177 4.11 4.57 -6.29
N TYR A 178 3.09 4.61 -5.43
CA TYR A 178 2.35 5.82 -5.13
C TYR A 178 3.18 6.74 -4.22
N VAL A 179 3.36 7.98 -4.65
CA VAL A 179 4.38 8.91 -4.12
C VAL A 179 4.02 9.50 -2.76
N TYR A 180 2.72 9.69 -2.51
CA TYR A 180 2.16 10.26 -1.29
C TYR A 180 1.79 9.19 -0.27
#